data_AF-A0A644ZJG6-F1
#
_entry.id   AF-A0A644ZJG6-F1
#
_cell.length_a   1.000
_cell.length_b   1.000
_cell.length_c   1.000
_cell.angle_alpha   90.00
_cell.angle_beta   90.00
_cell.angle_gamma   90.00
#
_symmetry.space_group_name_H-M   'P 1'
#
loop_
_entity.id
_entity.type
_entity.pdbx_description
1 polymer ?
#
loop_
_entity_poly.entity_id
_entity_poly.type
_entity_poly.pdbx_seq_one_letter_code
_entity_poly.pdbx_strand_id
1 'polypeptide(L)'
;MVSDVFEMNGWNVHFLGADTPSKDLLKFIDTVNPGIVALSVSIYFHYPELLKIIETIRKKHPLLTIIIGGQGLRHSSGEITKQFDRVYYFPDLYKLEEFIKNFDKYGQKDIDKISR
;
A
#
# COMPACT_ATOMS: atom_id res chain seq x y z
N MET A 1 6.02 6.68 -11.32
CA MET A 1 5.19 5.63 -11.96
C MET A 1 3.95 5.31 -11.12
N VAL A 2 4.08 4.71 -9.93
CA VAL A 2 2.90 4.47 -9.06
C VAL A 2 2.23 5.78 -8.66
N SER A 3 3.01 6.78 -8.22
CA SER A 3 2.55 8.16 -7.97
C SER A 3 1.72 8.71 -9.12
N ASP A 4 2.26 8.64 -10.34
CA ASP A 4 1.67 9.21 -11.53
C ASP A 4 0.32 8.54 -11.86
N VAL A 5 0.21 7.22 -11.67
CA VAL A 5 -1.06 6.48 -11.84
C VAL A 5 -2.11 6.99 -10.86
N PHE A 6 -1.76 7.23 -9.60
CA PHE A 6 -2.69 7.81 -8.63
C PHE A 6 -3.09 9.25 -9.02
N GLU A 7 -2.12 10.10 -9.32
CA GLU A 7 -2.36 11.50 -9.71
C GLU A 7 -3.25 11.61 -10.97
N MET A 8 -3.00 10.77 -11.98
CA MET A 8 -3.81 10.69 -13.20
C MET A 8 -5.26 10.27 -12.93
N ASN A 9 -5.52 9.55 -11.83
CA ASN A 9 -6.86 9.18 -11.38
C ASN A 9 -7.42 10.16 -10.35
N GLY A 10 -6.84 11.37 -10.22
CA GLY A 10 -7.38 12.45 -9.39
C GLY A 10 -6.99 12.41 -7.92
N TRP A 11 -6.08 11.52 -7.53
CA TRP A 11 -5.60 11.44 -6.15
C TRP A 11 -4.57 12.52 -5.84
N ASN A 12 -4.64 13.08 -4.64
CA ASN A 12 -3.55 13.87 -4.08
C ASN A 12 -2.48 12.93 -3.49
N VAL A 13 -1.28 12.94 -4.09
CA VAL A 13 -0.22 12.01 -3.74
C VAL A 13 0.90 12.71 -2.98
N HIS A 14 1.33 12.09 -1.88
CA HIS A 14 2.52 12.48 -1.16
C HIS A 14 3.62 11.44 -1.34
N PHE A 15 4.61 11.74 -2.18
CA PHE A 15 5.74 10.84 -2.45
C PHE A 15 6.89 11.10 -1.47
N LEU A 16 7.22 10.10 -0.63
CA LEU A 16 8.24 10.21 0.41
C LEU A 16 9.64 9.77 -0.02
N GLY A 17 9.77 9.17 -1.22
CA GLY A 17 11.05 8.66 -1.72
C GLY A 17 11.45 7.30 -1.15
N ALA A 18 12.66 6.86 -1.50
CA ALA A 18 13.26 5.65 -0.96
C ALA A 18 13.80 5.88 0.47
N ASP A 19 14.09 4.80 1.19
CA ASP A 19 14.76 4.81 2.50
C ASP A 19 14.10 5.70 3.58
N THR A 20 12.77 5.87 3.53
CA THR A 20 12.03 6.58 4.58
C THR A 20 12.00 5.74 5.86
N PRO A 21 12.60 6.21 6.97
CA PRO A 21 12.57 5.46 8.23
C PRO A 21 11.13 5.26 8.71
N SER A 22 10.82 4.07 9.25
CA SER A 22 9.44 3.72 9.64
C SER A 22 8.82 4.69 10.65
N LYS A 23 9.63 5.32 11.50
CA LYS A 23 9.15 6.32 12.48
C LYS A 23 8.65 7.59 11.80
N ASP A 24 9.35 8.05 10.76
CA ASP A 24 8.98 9.27 10.05
C ASP A 24 7.80 9.03 9.12
N LEU A 25 7.72 7.82 8.52
CA LEU A 25 6.53 7.37 7.80
C LEU A 25 5.28 7.41 8.70
N LEU A 26 5.35 6.90 9.93
CA LEU A 26 4.19 6.93 10.85
C LEU A 26 3.78 8.35 11.20
N LYS A 27 4.73 9.23 11.54
CA LYS A 27 4.42 10.64 11.83
C LYS A 27 3.76 11.32 10.63
N PHE A 28 4.23 11.00 9.43
CA PHE A 28 3.64 11.51 8.20
C PHE A 28 2.21 11.00 8.01
N ILE A 29 1.96 9.70 8.23
CA ILE A 29 0.62 9.10 8.19
C ILE A 29 -0.29 9.78 9.21
N ASP A 30 0.19 10.04 10.44
CA ASP A 30 -0.58 10.75 11.47
C ASP A 30 -0.97 12.17 11.05
N THR A 31 -0.06 12.86 10.37
CA THR A 31 -0.22 14.27 10.00
C THR A 31 -1.13 14.43 8.79
N VAL A 32 -0.94 13.60 7.76
CA VAL A 32 -1.67 13.68 6.49
C VAL A 32 -2.98 12.91 6.53
N ASN A 33 -3.10 11.90 7.39
CA ASN A 33 -4.25 11.01 7.48
C ASN A 33 -4.69 10.46 6.10
N PRO A 34 -3.80 9.76 5.38
CA PRO A 34 -4.08 9.29 4.03
C PRO A 34 -5.14 8.18 4.02
N GLY A 35 -5.87 8.04 2.90
CA GLY A 35 -6.76 6.89 2.70
C GLY A 35 -6.03 5.59 2.34
N ILE A 36 -4.87 5.71 1.68
CA ILE A 36 -4.04 4.59 1.21
C ILE A 36 -2.57 4.91 1.48
N VAL A 37 -1.81 3.89 1.91
CA VAL A 37 -0.33 3.91 1.88
C VAL A 37 0.18 2.89 0.87
N ALA A 38 1.00 3.35 -0.06
CA ALA A 38 1.62 2.51 -1.07
C ALA A 38 3.09 2.23 -0.72
N LEU A 39 3.46 0.96 -0.59
CA LEU A 39 4.82 0.51 -0.31
C LEU A 39 5.34 -0.31 -1.50
N SER A 40 6.53 0.05 -1.99
CA SER A 40 7.17 -0.64 -3.12
C SER A 40 8.48 -1.26 -2.67
N VAL A 41 8.70 -2.53 -3.03
CA VAL A 41 9.95 -3.25 -2.75
C VAL A 41 10.55 -3.78 -4.05
N SER A 42 11.71 -3.24 -4.41
CA SER A 42 12.41 -3.63 -5.65
C SER A 42 13.22 -4.92 -5.52
N ILE A 43 13.78 -5.19 -4.34
CA ILE A 43 14.62 -6.37 -4.05
C ILE A 43 14.12 -7.10 -2.80
N TYR A 44 14.11 -8.44 -2.84
CA TYR A 44 13.58 -9.28 -1.76
C TYR A 44 14.30 -9.08 -0.41
N PHE A 45 15.54 -8.57 -0.42
CA PHE A 45 16.30 -8.26 0.80
C PHE A 45 15.55 -7.35 1.80
N HIS A 46 14.71 -6.42 1.31
CA HIS A 46 13.91 -5.53 2.17
C HIS A 46 12.60 -6.17 2.67
N TYR A 47 12.33 -7.45 2.37
CA TYR A 47 11.11 -8.13 2.81
C TYR A 47 10.91 -8.11 4.33
N PRO A 48 11.92 -8.39 5.19
CA PRO A 48 11.74 -8.31 6.64
C PRO A 48 11.45 -6.89 7.14
N GLU A 49 11.98 -5.87 6.46
CA GLU A 49 11.73 -4.47 6.78
C GLU A 49 10.30 -4.06 6.40
N LEU A 50 9.83 -4.48 5.22
CA LEU A 50 8.44 -4.29 4.79
C LEU A 50 7.46 -4.87 5.82
N LEU A 51 7.69 -6.11 6.29
CA LEU A 51 6.85 -6.73 7.31
C LEU A 51 6.77 -5.90 8.59
N LYS A 52 7.92 -5.41 9.09
CA LYS A 52 7.98 -4.54 10.28
C LYS A 52 7.20 -3.24 10.07
N ILE A 53 7.32 -2.63 8.89
CA ILE A 53 6.58 -1.42 8.54
C ILE A 53 5.08 -1.70 8.56
N ILE A 54 4.61 -2.74 7.86
CA ILE A 54 3.19 -3.11 7.79
C ILE A 54 2.64 -3.39 9.19
N GLU A 55 3.35 -4.18 10.00
CA GLU A 55 2.98 -4.50 11.37
C GLU A 55 2.82 -3.22 12.22
N THR A 56 3.78 -2.30 12.10
CA THR A 56 3.76 -1.05 12.87
C THR A 56 2.61 -0.13 12.43
N ILE A 57 2.36 -0.01 11.12
CA ILE A 57 1.20 0.74 10.61
C ILE A 57 -0.09 0.08 11.09
N ARG A 58 -0.22 -1.26 11.04
CA ARG A 58 -1.44 -1.96 11.50
C ARG A 58 -1.74 -1.76 12.96
N LYS A 59 -0.72 -1.80 13.83
CA LYS A 59 -0.89 -1.54 15.27
C LYS A 59 -1.49 -0.17 15.57
N LYS A 60 -1.16 0.85 14.76
CA LYS A 60 -1.58 2.23 15.00
C LYS A 60 -2.80 2.66 14.17
N HIS A 61 -2.93 2.16 12.95
CA HIS A 61 -3.97 2.53 12.00
C HIS A 61 -4.65 1.27 11.44
N PRO A 62 -5.42 0.51 12.23
CA PRO A 62 -5.92 -0.81 11.86
C PRO A 62 -6.79 -0.83 10.60
N LEU A 63 -7.44 0.28 10.26
CA LEU A 63 -8.35 0.39 9.10
C LEU A 63 -7.73 1.01 7.84
N LEU A 64 -6.52 1.56 7.93
CA LEU A 64 -5.85 2.23 6.82
C LEU A 64 -5.53 1.21 5.72
N THR A 65 -5.88 1.47 4.47
CA THR A 65 -5.55 0.54 3.38
C THR A 65 -4.05 0.61 3.09
N ILE A 66 -3.40 -0.55 2.99
CA ILE A 66 -2.02 -0.65 2.52
C ILE A 66 -2.01 -1.37 1.18
N ILE A 67 -1.30 -0.81 0.21
CA ILE A 67 -0.99 -1.51 -1.03
C ILE A 67 0.51 -1.79 -1.09
N ILE A 68 0.85 -2.99 -1.54
CA ILE A 68 2.23 -3.43 -1.71
C ILE A 68 2.48 -3.84 -3.16
N GLY A 69 3.70 -3.62 -3.63
CA GLY A 69 4.11 -3.99 -4.97
C GLY A 69 5.62 -3.99 -5.15
N GLY A 70 6.05 -4.15 -6.40
CA GLY A 70 7.47 -4.18 -6.77
C GLY A 70 8.01 -5.59 -6.99
N GLN A 71 9.10 -5.68 -7.76
CA GLN A 71 9.62 -6.95 -8.26
C GLN A 71 10.14 -7.87 -7.14
N GLY A 72 10.54 -7.30 -6.00
CA GLY A 72 11.00 -8.05 -4.84
C GLY A 72 9.90 -8.89 -4.18
N LEU A 73 8.62 -8.68 -4.51
CA LEU A 73 7.48 -9.37 -3.90
C LEU A 73 6.83 -10.42 -4.81
N ARG A 74 7.34 -10.63 -6.03
CA ARG A 74 6.72 -11.52 -7.04
C ARG A 74 6.37 -12.91 -6.52
N HIS A 75 7.16 -13.46 -5.60
CA HIS A 75 7.00 -14.82 -5.09
C HIS A 75 6.58 -14.87 -3.61
N SER A 76 6.45 -13.74 -2.92
CA SER A 76 6.23 -13.69 -1.46
C SER A 76 5.04 -12.82 -1.03
N SER A 77 4.37 -12.15 -1.96
CA SER A 77 3.25 -11.27 -1.63
C SER A 77 2.05 -11.98 -0.98
N GLY A 78 1.80 -13.23 -1.36
CA GLY A 78 0.67 -14.01 -0.85
C GLY A 78 0.76 -14.36 0.64
N GLU A 79 1.95 -14.32 1.24
CA GLU A 79 2.12 -14.50 2.69
C GLU A 79 1.67 -13.23 3.43
N ILE A 80 2.08 -12.06 2.92
CA ILE A 80 1.76 -10.76 3.52
C ILE A 80 0.24 -10.53 3.51
N THR A 81 -0.41 -10.73 2.37
CA THR A 81 -1.86 -10.45 2.22
C THR A 81 -2.74 -11.41 3.02
N LYS A 82 -2.24 -12.59 3.39
CA LYS A 82 -2.92 -13.51 4.31
C LYS A 82 -2.70 -13.15 5.77
N GLN A 83 -1.55 -12.58 6.09
CA GLN A 83 -1.16 -12.24 7.46
C GLN A 83 -1.80 -10.94 7.95
N PHE A 84 -2.02 -9.97 7.06
CA PHE A 84 -2.51 -8.65 7.43
C PHE A 84 -3.78 -8.28 6.68
N ASP A 85 -4.81 -7.90 7.42
CA ASP A 85 -6.05 -7.38 6.85
C ASP A 85 -5.83 -6.06 6.12
N ARG A 86 -6.60 -5.85 5.05
CA ARG A 86 -6.61 -4.61 4.24
C ARG A 86 -5.23 -4.27 3.65
N VAL A 87 -4.44 -5.31 3.39
CA VAL A 87 -3.18 -5.25 2.65
C VAL A 87 -3.38 -5.92 1.30
N TYR A 88 -3.22 -5.17 0.23
CA TYR A 88 -3.44 -5.65 -1.14
C TYR A 88 -2.14 -5.64 -1.94
N TYR A 89 -1.90 -6.69 -2.71
CA TYR A 89 -0.74 -6.77 -3.59
C TYR A 89 -1.12 -6.52 -5.04
N PHE A 90 -0.36 -5.66 -5.72
CA PHE A 90 -0.50 -5.43 -7.15
C PHE A 90 0.81 -5.76 -7.88
N PRO A 91 0.78 -6.73 -8.82
CA PRO A 91 1.97 -7.15 -9.57
C PRO A 91 2.38 -6.15 -10.66
N ASP A 92 1.44 -5.31 -11.11
CA ASP A 92 1.62 -4.36 -12.20
C ASP A 92 0.71 -3.14 -12.03
N LEU A 93 0.98 -2.09 -12.82
CA LEU A 93 0.24 -0.83 -12.77
C LEU A 93 -1.20 -0.95 -13.30
N TYR A 94 -1.49 -1.90 -14.20
CA TYR A 94 -2.82 -2.07 -14.77
C TYR A 94 -3.81 -2.53 -13.71
N LYS A 95 -3.45 -3.57 -12.94
CA LYS A 95 -4.29 -4.05 -11.83
C LYS A 95 -4.43 -3.02 -10.71
N LEU A 96 -3.36 -2.27 -10.45
CA LEU A 96 -3.41 -1.16 -9.50
C LEU A 96 -4.40 -0.08 -9.97
N GLU A 97 -4.34 0.32 -11.23
CA GLU A 97 -5.22 1.34 -11.78
C GLU A 97 -6.69 0.90 -11.75
N GLU A 98 -6.98 -0.37 -12.07
CA GLU A 98 -8.32 -0.95 -11.95
C GLU A 98 -8.86 -0.86 -10.52
N PHE A 99 -8.01 -1.15 -9.52
CA PHE A 99 -8.37 -1.00 -8.12
C PHE A 99 -8.67 0.45 -7.75
N ILE A 100 -7.80 1.39 -8.12
CA ILE A 100 -7.94 2.82 -7.77
C ILE A 100 -9.26 3.38 -8.33
N LYS A 101 -9.58 3.08 -9.59
CA LYS A 101 -10.83 3.53 -10.24
C LYS A 101 -12.09 3.06 -9.52
N ASN A 102 -12.02 1.91 -8.85
CA ASN A 102 -13.14 1.34 -8.10
C ASN A 102 -13.15 1.76 -6.62
N PHE A 103 -12.00 2.17 -6.06
CA PHE A 103 -11.87 2.58 -4.67
C PHE A 103 -12.79 3.75 -4.32
N ASP A 104 -12.82 4.77 -5.18
CA ASP A 104 -13.63 5.98 -4.99
C ASP A 104 -15.14 5.73 -5.15
N LYS A 105 -15.52 4.66 -5.85
CA LYS A 105 -16.92 4.38 -6.21
C LYS A 105 -17.70 3.63 -5.12
N TYR A 106 -17.02 2.87 -4.27
CA TYR A 106 -17.65 2.06 -3.22
C TYR A 106 -17.19 2.40 -1.79
N GLY A 107 -16.15 3.22 -1.66
CA GLY A 107 -15.59 3.58 -0.36
C GLY A 107 -14.96 2.40 0.39
N GLN A 108 -14.35 2.72 1.53
CA GLN A 108 -13.52 1.86 2.37
C GLN A 108 -14.16 0.50 2.79
N LYS A 109 -15.49 0.33 2.66
CA LYS A 109 -16.26 -0.82 3.16
C LYS A 109 -16.49 -1.98 2.17
N ASP A 110 -16.29 -1.79 0.86
CA ASP A 110 -16.69 -2.77 -0.15
C ASP A 110 -15.51 -3.44 -0.91
N ILE A 111 -14.28 -3.01 -0.63
CA ILE A 111 -13.07 -3.47 -1.33
C ILE A 111 -12.77 -4.95 -1.08
N ASP A 112 -13.15 -5.49 0.08
CA ASP A 112 -12.91 -6.90 0.43
C ASP A 112 -13.71 -7.89 -0.42
N LYS A 113 -14.73 -7.43 -1.16
CA LYS A 113 -15.52 -8.27 -2.09
C LYS A 113 -14.94 -8.35 -3.50
N ILE A 114 -14.08 -7.41 -3.89
CA ILE A 114 -13.53 -7.29 -5.25
C ILE A 114 -12.09 -7.85 -5.33
N SER A 115 -11.43 -8.01 -4.18
CA SER A 115 -10.00 -8.31 -4.07
C SER A 115 -9.66 -9.76 -3.68
N ARG A 116 -10.64 -10.67 -3.71
CA ARG A 116 -10.43 -12.12 -3.55
C ARG A 116 -10.56 -12.85 -4.87
#